data_AF-A0A419KHW5-F1
#
_entry.id   AF-A0A419KHW5-F1
#
_cell.length_a   1.000
_cell.length_b   1.000
_cell.length_c   1.000
_cell.angle_alpha   90.00
_cell.angle_beta   90.00
_cell.angle_gamma   90.00
#
_symmetry.space_group_name_H-M   'P 1'
#
loop_
_entity.id
_entity.type
_entity.pdbx_description
1 polymer ?
#
loop_
_entity_poly.entity_id
_entity_poly.type
_entity_poly.pdbx_seq_one_letter_code
_entity_poly.pdbx_strand_id
1 'polypeptide(L)'
;MSNKKNRWTDKSLPPDFRETYFSLFSGSETETLHADLYHMLIDEGTDIIIQQLKEYNKRRRDLLVRIRDRVRIKKATYDDKWASNIRVVASDAGNNGVDLRSAFIPLYASTALLASGWSIIDEPIFKAGKPDVWAEEFRTEQRESLLAFEIQYEVTEEAVERWEPDFVLVDGSLLLNFWLSPSPDSTKDYIEDFKRTLLSSISLLHYCYEKNIPIAGFVKRTRINHMCRKLRVSKLRDTALMDLILGLGEYTVPEEAMKGRIVNEYRKEAEKLGIPGRKILEFTSIYSSYIRTGFTTPFRLELPKYCLNRLDEICKMVFTTSEEESGIPFSISEADRLTKVTTNISNIRTLMIYSKALDLVRKGEMEMQDLTLLALQHGEPWTLTDRGYISSIMKEGKE
;
A
#
# COMPACT_ATOMS: atom_id res chain seq x y z
N MET A 1 -43.38 -20.71 32.86
CA MET A 1 -42.13 -21.06 33.58
C MET A 1 -40.99 -20.32 32.91
N SER A 2 -40.25 -19.52 33.70
CA SER A 2 -39.34 -18.47 33.25
C SER A 2 -38.03 -19.04 32.70
N ASN A 3 -37.71 -18.71 31.44
CA ASN A 3 -36.40 -18.92 30.83
C ASN A 3 -35.40 -17.93 31.44
N LYS A 4 -34.63 -18.38 32.44
CA LYS A 4 -33.46 -17.65 32.94
C LYS A 4 -32.36 -17.72 31.89
N LYS A 5 -32.22 -16.66 31.08
CA LYS A 5 -30.97 -16.34 30.37
C LYS A 5 -29.84 -16.29 31.41
N ASN A 6 -28.81 -17.10 31.23
CA ASN A 6 -27.58 -17.06 32.01
C ASN A 6 -26.90 -15.69 31.84
N ARG A 7 -27.24 -14.73 32.70
CA ARG A 7 -26.46 -13.51 32.97
C ARG A 7 -25.40 -13.87 34.01
N TRP A 8 -24.32 -14.49 33.58
CA TRP A 8 -23.05 -14.40 34.30
C TRP A 8 -22.33 -13.13 33.81
N THR A 9 -22.84 -11.97 34.24
CA THR A 9 -22.05 -10.73 34.22
C THR A 9 -21.27 -10.71 35.51
N ASP A 10 -20.04 -11.22 35.48
CA ASP A 10 -19.15 -11.16 36.64
C ASP A 10 -18.93 -9.69 37.02
N LYS A 11 -19.40 -9.31 38.22
CA LYS A 11 -19.39 -7.93 38.72
C LYS A 11 -17.95 -7.40 38.94
N SER A 12 -16.95 -8.26 38.80
CA SER A 12 -15.51 -7.96 38.92
C SER A 12 -14.90 -7.21 37.72
N LEU A 13 -15.47 -7.34 36.50
CA LEU A 13 -14.91 -6.72 35.29
C LEU A 13 -15.31 -5.23 35.17
N PRO A 14 -14.44 -4.31 34.72
CA PRO A 14 -14.84 -2.91 34.48
C PRO A 14 -16.05 -2.80 33.52
N PRO A 15 -17.00 -1.86 33.75
CA PRO A 15 -18.18 -1.69 32.89
C PRO A 15 -17.83 -1.53 31.40
N ASP A 16 -16.84 -0.68 31.12
CA ASP A 16 -16.35 -0.40 29.76
C ASP A 16 -15.75 -1.66 29.11
N PHE A 17 -15.04 -2.47 29.90
CA PHE A 17 -14.47 -3.74 29.44
C PHE A 17 -15.57 -4.75 29.09
N ARG A 18 -16.69 -4.77 29.84
CA ARG A 18 -17.85 -5.61 29.52
C ARG A 18 -18.52 -5.18 28.23
N GLU A 19 -18.73 -3.87 28.02
CA GLU A 19 -19.40 -3.38 26.81
C GLU A 19 -18.62 -3.75 25.54
N THR A 20 -17.30 -3.60 25.54
CA THR A 20 -16.44 -3.96 24.39
C THR A 20 -16.45 -5.47 24.10
N TYR A 21 -16.42 -6.32 25.12
CA TYR A 21 -16.35 -7.78 24.93
C TYR A 21 -17.72 -8.42 24.65
N PHE A 22 -18.81 -7.83 25.14
CA PHE A 22 -20.16 -8.32 24.85
C PHE A 22 -20.73 -7.73 23.54
N SER A 23 -20.19 -6.62 23.01
CA SER A 23 -20.57 -6.13 21.67
C SER A 23 -19.99 -6.99 20.53
N LEU A 24 -18.97 -7.81 20.79
CA LEU A 24 -18.55 -8.91 19.89
C LEU A 24 -19.72 -9.84 19.48
N PHE A 25 -20.79 -9.86 20.26
CA PHE A 25 -21.98 -10.68 20.07
C PHE A 25 -23.27 -9.86 19.90
N SER A 26 -23.19 -8.53 19.85
CA SER A 26 -24.35 -7.70 19.52
C SER A 26 -24.64 -7.81 18.03
N GLY A 27 -25.89 -8.15 17.68
CA GLY A 27 -26.34 -8.24 16.29
C GLY A 27 -26.18 -6.92 15.53
N SER A 28 -26.33 -6.97 14.21
CA SER A 28 -26.21 -5.83 13.30
C SER A 28 -26.97 -4.59 13.78
N GLU A 29 -26.38 -3.42 13.56
CA GLU A 29 -27.00 -2.12 13.83
C GLU A 29 -28.42 -2.06 13.26
N THR A 30 -29.34 -1.46 14.02
CA THR A 30 -30.69 -1.17 13.55
C THR A 30 -30.61 -0.11 12.45
N GLU A 31 -30.89 -0.49 11.21
CA GLU A 31 -31.09 0.45 10.10
C GLU A 31 -32.23 1.42 10.44
N THR A 32 -31.88 2.66 10.78
CA THR A 32 -32.83 3.76 10.86
C THR A 32 -33.18 4.20 9.44
N LEU A 33 -34.26 3.61 8.90
CA LEU A 33 -34.84 3.94 7.60
C LEU A 33 -35.54 5.31 7.63
N HIS A 34 -34.77 6.38 7.41
CA HIS A 34 -35.34 7.69 7.07
C HIS A 34 -35.64 7.74 5.57
N ALA A 35 -36.87 7.39 5.17
CA ALA A 35 -37.25 7.26 3.75
C ALA A 35 -36.90 8.50 2.91
N ASP A 36 -37.09 9.72 3.45
CA ASP A 36 -36.73 10.96 2.77
C ASP A 36 -35.21 11.10 2.56
N LEU A 37 -34.41 10.68 3.54
CA LEU A 37 -32.95 10.67 3.43
C LEU A 37 -32.48 9.65 2.38
N TYR A 38 -33.11 8.47 2.34
CA TYR A 38 -32.84 7.47 1.31
C TYR A 38 -33.19 7.98 -0.09
N HIS A 39 -34.36 8.62 -0.27
CA HIS A 39 -34.74 9.21 -1.55
C HIS A 39 -33.75 10.30 -1.99
N MET A 40 -33.34 11.21 -1.10
CA MET A 40 -32.35 12.23 -1.42
C MET A 40 -30.96 11.66 -1.74
N LEU A 41 -30.48 10.67 -0.98
CA LEU A 41 -29.15 10.09 -1.15
C LEU A 41 -29.05 9.12 -2.32
N ILE A 42 -30.06 8.25 -2.47
CA ILE A 42 -30.04 7.14 -3.42
C ILE A 42 -30.67 7.54 -4.74
N ASP A 43 -31.85 8.17 -4.76
CA ASP A 43 -32.54 8.44 -6.02
C ASP A 43 -32.05 9.75 -6.64
N GLU A 44 -32.36 10.89 -6.00
CA GLU A 44 -31.98 12.22 -6.52
C GLU A 44 -30.46 12.37 -6.64
N GLY A 45 -29.73 11.91 -5.62
CA GLY A 45 -28.28 11.90 -5.60
C GLY A 45 -27.68 11.08 -6.75
N THR A 46 -28.22 9.88 -7.04
CA THR A 46 -27.69 9.03 -8.10
C THR A 46 -27.93 9.64 -9.48
N ASP A 47 -29.09 10.21 -9.75
CA ASP A 47 -29.37 10.84 -11.05
C ASP A 47 -28.40 11.99 -11.35
N ILE A 48 -28.14 12.83 -10.34
CA ILE A 48 -27.15 13.91 -10.44
C ILE A 48 -25.75 13.33 -10.73
N ILE A 49 -25.35 12.27 -10.02
CA ILE A 49 -24.05 11.61 -10.22
C ILE A 49 -23.96 11.03 -11.64
N ILE A 50 -24.99 10.34 -12.13
CA ILE A 50 -25.02 9.77 -13.49
C ILE A 50 -24.88 10.87 -14.54
N GLN A 51 -25.54 12.00 -14.36
CA GLN A 51 -25.42 13.13 -15.28
C GLN A 51 -23.99 13.70 -15.28
N GLN A 52 -23.38 13.86 -14.10
CA GLN A 52 -21.98 14.30 -13.99
C GLN A 52 -21.01 13.30 -14.63
N LEU A 53 -21.24 11.99 -14.48
CA LEU A 53 -20.43 10.94 -15.11
C LEU A 53 -20.56 10.95 -16.64
N LYS A 54 -21.76 11.19 -17.19
CA LYS A 54 -21.96 11.36 -18.64
C LYS A 54 -21.15 12.53 -19.18
N GLU A 55 -21.22 13.68 -18.52
CA GLU A 55 -20.45 14.87 -18.89
C GLU A 55 -18.94 14.67 -18.76
N TYR A 56 -18.52 13.96 -17.72
CA TYR A 56 -17.12 13.60 -17.51
C TYR A 56 -16.61 12.68 -18.63
N ASN A 57 -17.37 11.66 -19.01
CA ASN A 57 -16.99 10.74 -20.09
C ASN A 57 -16.93 11.44 -21.46
N LYS A 58 -17.87 12.36 -21.74
CA LYS A 58 -17.82 13.18 -22.96
C LYS A 58 -16.53 13.99 -23.04
N ARG A 59 -16.20 14.74 -21.97
CA ARG A 59 -14.95 15.51 -21.86
C ARG A 59 -13.71 14.63 -22.07
N ARG A 60 -13.71 13.42 -21.50
CA ARG A 60 -12.63 12.45 -21.63
C ARG A 60 -12.41 12.00 -23.08
N ARG A 61 -13.49 11.74 -23.82
CA ARG A 61 -13.43 11.34 -25.23
C ARG A 61 -13.02 12.48 -26.16
N ASP A 62 -13.56 13.68 -25.95
CA ASP A 62 -13.20 14.87 -26.74
C ASP A 62 -11.71 15.21 -26.59
N LEU A 63 -11.16 14.95 -25.41
CA LEU A 63 -9.75 15.12 -25.13
C LEU A 63 -8.87 14.15 -25.93
N LEU A 64 -9.28 12.88 -26.03
CA LEU A 64 -8.51 11.84 -26.72
C LEU A 64 -8.15 12.25 -28.16
N VAL A 65 -9.10 12.86 -28.87
CA VAL A 65 -8.90 13.37 -30.24
C VAL A 65 -7.74 14.38 -30.32
N ARG A 66 -7.50 15.15 -29.25
CA ARG A 66 -6.48 16.22 -29.23
C ARG A 66 -5.10 15.76 -28.81
N ILE A 67 -5.00 14.62 -28.11
CA ILE A 67 -3.79 14.21 -27.40
C ILE A 67 -3.18 12.92 -27.91
N ARG A 68 -3.88 12.16 -28.76
CA ARG A 68 -3.42 10.85 -29.25
C ARG A 68 -2.03 10.94 -29.88
N ASP A 69 -1.74 12.00 -30.62
CA ASP A 69 -0.45 12.21 -31.28
C ASP A 69 0.62 12.86 -30.38
N ARG A 70 0.25 13.24 -29.15
CA ARG A 70 1.16 13.88 -28.18
C ARG A 70 1.73 12.91 -27.15
N VAL A 71 1.20 11.69 -27.08
CA VAL A 71 1.68 10.67 -26.15
C VAL A 71 2.42 9.62 -26.97
N ARG A 72 3.73 9.50 -26.75
CA ARG A 72 4.53 8.46 -27.41
C ARG A 72 4.24 7.11 -26.76
N ILE A 73 3.71 6.18 -27.56
CA ILE A 73 3.35 4.83 -27.13
C ILE A 73 4.31 3.84 -27.80
N LYS A 74 4.69 2.81 -27.04
CA LYS A 74 5.40 1.64 -27.52
C LYS A 74 4.64 0.39 -27.09
N LYS A 75 4.94 -0.74 -27.73
CA LYS A 75 4.38 -2.05 -27.39
C LYS A 75 5.46 -2.92 -26.77
N ALA A 76 5.18 -3.49 -25.60
CA ALA A 76 6.03 -4.46 -24.94
C ALA A 76 5.95 -5.81 -25.66
N THR A 77 7.08 -6.50 -25.70
CA THR A 77 7.14 -7.88 -26.18
C THR A 77 6.67 -8.81 -25.06
N TYR A 78 5.98 -9.90 -25.42
CA TYR A 78 5.65 -10.99 -24.49
C TYR A 78 6.59 -12.17 -24.77
N ASP A 79 7.26 -12.71 -23.74
CA ASP A 79 8.27 -13.76 -23.91
C ASP A 79 8.53 -14.55 -22.61
N ASP A 80 7.75 -15.60 -22.38
CA ASP A 80 7.84 -16.44 -21.16
C ASP A 80 9.21 -17.09 -20.97
N LYS A 81 9.87 -17.46 -22.07
CA LYS A 81 11.18 -18.11 -22.00
C LYS A 81 12.22 -17.13 -21.47
N TRP A 82 12.19 -15.88 -21.95
CA TRP A 82 13.04 -14.84 -21.39
C TRP A 82 12.67 -14.55 -19.93
N ALA A 83 11.38 -14.41 -19.61
CA ALA A 83 10.91 -14.13 -18.25
C ALA A 83 11.30 -15.21 -17.23
N SER A 84 11.35 -16.48 -17.65
CA SER A 84 11.74 -17.61 -16.81
C SER A 84 13.26 -17.70 -16.53
N ASN A 85 14.06 -16.88 -17.21
CA ASN A 85 15.52 -16.83 -17.04
C ASN A 85 16.00 -15.53 -16.37
N ILE A 86 15.09 -14.60 -16.07
CA ILE A 86 15.43 -13.35 -15.37
C ILE A 86 15.08 -13.47 -13.89
N ARG A 87 15.96 -12.92 -13.05
CA ARG A 87 15.78 -12.89 -11.60
C ARG A 87 15.24 -11.52 -11.21
N VAL A 88 14.05 -11.50 -10.60
CA VAL A 88 13.38 -10.28 -10.17
C VAL A 88 13.22 -10.30 -8.65
N VAL A 89 13.76 -9.29 -7.98
CA VAL A 89 13.38 -9.02 -6.59
C VAL A 89 12.10 -8.21 -6.59
N ALA A 90 11.11 -8.66 -5.82
CA ALA A 90 9.90 -7.91 -5.57
C ALA A 90 9.69 -7.70 -4.07
N SER A 91 9.20 -6.53 -3.68
CA SER A 91 8.90 -6.24 -2.27
C SER A 91 7.58 -5.50 -2.08
N ASP A 92 6.97 -5.73 -0.93
CA ASP A 92 5.76 -5.04 -0.48
C ASP A 92 5.82 -4.77 1.04
N ALA A 93 4.96 -3.88 1.54
CA ALA A 93 4.80 -3.59 2.95
C ALA A 93 3.31 -3.53 3.34
N GLY A 94 2.96 -4.20 4.43
CA GLY A 94 1.62 -4.20 5.00
C GLY A 94 1.60 -3.59 6.39
N ASN A 95 0.52 -2.88 6.71
CA ASN A 95 0.28 -2.29 8.03
C ASN A 95 -1.18 -2.36 8.44
N ASN A 96 -1.44 -2.51 9.73
CA ASN A 96 -2.78 -2.60 10.30
C ASN A 96 -2.76 -2.50 11.84
N GLY A 97 -2.21 -1.41 12.38
CA GLY A 97 -2.20 -1.15 13.81
C GLY A 97 -3.60 -0.99 14.41
N VAL A 98 -3.68 -0.91 15.73
CA VAL A 98 -4.95 -0.80 16.46
C VAL A 98 -4.96 0.44 17.31
N ASP A 99 -6.06 1.19 17.24
CA ASP A 99 -6.31 2.33 18.12
C ASP A 99 -7.04 1.89 19.40
N LEU A 100 -6.35 2.02 20.52
CA LEU A 100 -6.89 1.77 21.86
C LEU A 100 -7.18 3.12 22.52
N ARG A 101 -8.12 3.13 23.46
CA ARG A 101 -8.52 4.36 24.17
C ARG A 101 -7.34 5.14 24.76
N SER A 102 -6.27 4.46 25.16
CA SER A 102 -5.09 5.10 25.74
C SER A 102 -3.95 5.34 24.77
N ALA A 103 -3.88 4.61 23.65
CA ALA A 103 -2.75 4.65 22.73
C ALA A 103 -3.01 3.84 21.46
N PHE A 104 -2.29 4.18 20.40
CA PHE A 104 -2.19 3.37 19.20
C PHE A 104 -1.06 2.34 19.31
N ILE A 105 -1.34 1.09 18.91
CA ILE A 105 -0.33 0.02 18.85
C ILE A 105 -0.06 -0.34 17.39
N PRO A 106 1.08 0.07 16.81
CA PRO A 106 1.40 -0.23 15.42
C PRO A 106 1.64 -1.71 15.18
N LEU A 107 1.23 -2.18 14.01
CA LEU A 107 1.47 -3.50 13.45
C LEU A 107 1.79 -3.35 11.96
N TYR A 108 3.06 -3.50 11.61
CA TYR A 108 3.51 -3.42 10.23
C TYR A 108 4.59 -4.46 9.95
N ALA A 109 4.70 -4.88 8.71
CA ALA A 109 5.66 -5.86 8.24
C ALA A 109 5.98 -5.64 6.75
N SER A 110 7.11 -6.15 6.31
CA SER A 110 7.50 -6.13 4.90
C SER A 110 8.17 -7.44 4.50
N THR A 111 8.11 -7.74 3.20
CA THR A 111 8.79 -8.86 2.59
C THR A 111 9.54 -8.41 1.35
N ALA A 112 10.63 -9.11 1.05
CA ALA A 112 11.21 -9.17 -0.28
C ALA A 112 11.36 -10.63 -0.70
N LEU A 113 11.01 -10.93 -1.95
CA LEU A 113 11.12 -12.26 -2.53
C LEU A 113 11.92 -12.21 -3.83
N LEU A 114 12.52 -13.34 -4.18
CA LEU A 114 13.19 -13.55 -5.45
C LEU A 114 12.32 -14.44 -6.34
N ALA A 115 11.95 -13.92 -7.51
CA ALA A 115 11.18 -14.66 -8.50
C ALA A 115 11.94 -14.84 -9.81
N SER A 116 11.62 -15.92 -10.52
CA SER A 116 11.97 -16.12 -11.93
C SER A 116 10.75 -16.65 -12.67
N GLY A 117 10.32 -15.95 -13.71
CA GLY A 117 9.04 -16.19 -14.37
C GLY A 117 7.87 -16.16 -13.38
N TRP A 118 7.26 -17.33 -13.19
CA TRP A 118 6.06 -17.55 -12.37
C TRP A 118 6.35 -18.35 -11.09
N SER A 119 7.58 -18.28 -10.57
CA SER A 119 7.98 -19.04 -9.39
C SER A 119 8.88 -18.25 -8.47
N ILE A 120 8.65 -18.38 -7.17
CA ILE A 120 9.59 -17.93 -6.13
C ILE A 120 10.72 -18.95 -6.08
N ILE A 121 11.97 -18.50 -6.20
CA ILE A 121 13.14 -19.37 -6.39
C ILE A 121 14.08 -19.42 -5.18
N ASP A 122 13.82 -18.64 -4.12
CA ASP A 122 14.54 -18.69 -2.84
C ASP A 122 13.59 -18.29 -1.69
N GLU A 123 13.99 -18.53 -0.45
CA GLU A 123 13.22 -18.18 0.75
C GLU A 123 13.04 -16.66 0.89
N PRO A 124 11.80 -16.15 0.95
CA PRO A 124 11.56 -14.71 1.13
C PRO A 124 12.17 -14.17 2.44
N ILE A 125 12.64 -12.93 2.39
CA ILE A 125 13.12 -12.21 3.56
C ILE A 125 11.92 -11.49 4.18
N PHE A 126 11.75 -11.61 5.50
CA PHE A 126 10.67 -10.97 6.24
C PHE A 126 11.24 -10.03 7.29
N LYS A 127 10.64 -8.85 7.42
CA LYS A 127 10.96 -7.89 8.48
C LYS A 127 9.68 -7.45 9.16
N ALA A 128 9.61 -7.65 10.47
CA ALA A 128 8.51 -7.15 11.29
C ALA A 128 8.88 -5.78 11.87
N GLY A 129 7.87 -4.92 11.98
CA GLY A 129 7.99 -3.63 12.63
C GLY A 129 8.32 -3.74 14.11
N LYS A 130 8.95 -2.69 14.65
CA LYS A 130 9.27 -2.63 16.07
C LYS A 130 7.97 -2.53 16.89
N PRO A 131 7.76 -3.40 17.89
CA PRO A 131 6.63 -3.24 18.81
C PRO A 131 6.77 -1.93 19.60
N ASP A 132 5.72 -1.14 19.66
CA ASP A 132 5.71 0.16 20.33
C ASP A 132 4.29 0.54 20.81
N VAL A 133 4.17 1.63 21.57
CA VAL A 133 2.90 2.18 22.06
C VAL A 133 2.91 3.70 21.89
N TRP A 134 1.98 4.25 21.10
CA TRP A 134 1.92 5.67 20.77
C TRP A 134 0.73 6.34 21.45
N ALA A 135 0.98 7.00 22.59
CA ALA A 135 -0.07 7.67 23.36
C ALA A 135 -0.42 9.08 22.82
N GLU A 136 0.53 9.76 22.17
CA GLU A 136 0.41 11.17 21.78
C GLU A 136 0.49 11.40 20.26
N GLU A 137 0.60 10.33 19.46
CA GLU A 137 0.73 10.47 18.01
C GLU A 137 -0.63 10.81 17.39
N PHE A 138 -0.70 11.93 16.67
CA PHE A 138 -1.94 12.39 16.03
C PHE A 138 -2.17 11.75 14.65
N ARG A 139 -1.09 11.34 13.97
CA ARG A 139 -1.16 10.80 12.60
C ARG A 139 -0.69 9.34 12.57
N THR A 140 -1.28 8.53 13.43
CA THR A 140 -0.92 7.12 13.69
C THR A 140 -0.81 6.29 12.42
N GLU A 141 -1.85 6.24 11.58
CA GLU A 141 -1.85 5.49 10.32
C GLU A 141 -0.73 5.92 9.36
N GLN A 142 -0.39 7.22 9.36
CA GLN A 142 0.60 7.77 8.44
C GLN A 142 2.01 7.51 8.93
N ARG A 143 2.24 7.62 10.24
CA ARG A 143 3.49 7.22 10.87
C ARG A 143 3.72 5.72 10.71
N GLU A 144 2.69 4.91 10.88
CA GLU A 144 2.77 3.47 10.65
C GLU A 144 3.09 3.13 9.18
N SER A 145 2.42 3.78 8.23
CA SER A 145 2.71 3.61 6.80
C SER A 145 4.16 3.99 6.45
N LEU A 146 4.65 5.07 7.07
CA LEU A 146 6.02 5.54 6.90
C LEU A 146 7.04 4.51 7.41
N LEU A 147 6.83 3.95 8.61
CA LEU A 147 7.66 2.89 9.16
C LEU A 147 7.58 1.58 8.35
N ALA A 148 6.42 1.28 7.76
CA ALA A 148 6.28 0.15 6.83
C ALA A 148 7.12 0.35 5.57
N PHE A 149 7.12 1.56 4.98
CA PHE A 149 7.99 1.89 3.86
C PHE A 149 9.48 1.82 4.23
N GLU A 150 9.84 2.26 5.43
CA GLU A 150 11.23 2.17 5.92
C GLU A 150 11.75 0.74 5.85
N ILE A 151 11.02 -0.20 6.48
CA ILE A 151 11.43 -1.61 6.50
C ILE A 151 11.31 -2.27 5.12
N GLN A 152 10.43 -1.78 4.23
CA GLN A 152 10.35 -2.23 2.84
C GLN A 152 11.62 -1.88 2.07
N TYR A 153 12.11 -0.64 2.19
CA TYR A 153 13.35 -0.27 1.53
C TYR A 153 14.54 -1.05 2.06
N GLU A 154 14.61 -1.25 3.38
CA GLU A 154 15.68 -2.03 4.01
C GLU A 154 15.69 -3.50 3.59
N VAL A 155 14.53 -4.18 3.62
CA VAL A 155 14.45 -5.59 3.20
C VAL A 155 14.69 -5.75 1.71
N THR A 156 14.31 -4.76 0.91
CA THR A 156 14.62 -4.75 -0.54
C THR A 156 16.11 -4.59 -0.78
N GLU A 157 16.78 -3.69 -0.07
CA GLU A 157 18.24 -3.51 -0.19
C GLU A 157 18.98 -4.79 0.21
N GLU A 158 18.60 -5.41 1.34
CA GLU A 158 19.13 -6.70 1.78
C GLU A 158 18.91 -7.80 0.73
N ALA A 159 17.73 -7.87 0.13
CA ALA A 159 17.41 -8.82 -0.93
C ALA A 159 18.27 -8.61 -2.19
N VAL A 160 18.48 -7.35 -2.59
CA VAL A 160 19.32 -7.00 -3.74
C VAL A 160 20.78 -7.35 -3.46
N GLU A 161 21.28 -7.06 -2.25
CA GLU A 161 22.62 -7.44 -1.79
C GLU A 161 22.83 -8.95 -1.80
N ARG A 162 21.86 -9.71 -1.30
CA ARG A 162 21.94 -11.16 -1.17
C ARG A 162 21.85 -11.87 -2.52
N TRP A 163 20.96 -11.41 -3.40
CA TRP A 163 20.57 -12.18 -4.58
C TRP A 163 21.15 -11.67 -5.90
N GLU A 164 21.59 -10.41 -5.95
CA GLU A 164 22.08 -9.75 -7.17
C GLU A 164 21.13 -9.98 -8.37
N PRO A 165 19.88 -9.48 -8.30
CA PRO A 165 18.87 -9.73 -9.32
C PRO A 165 19.13 -8.93 -10.61
N ASP A 166 18.45 -9.34 -11.69
CA ASP A 166 18.42 -8.60 -12.96
C ASP A 166 17.53 -7.36 -12.88
N PHE A 167 16.46 -7.40 -12.06
CA PHE A 167 15.51 -6.30 -11.87
C PHE A 167 14.98 -6.23 -10.43
N VAL A 168 14.56 -5.05 -10.02
CA VAL A 168 13.87 -4.79 -8.75
C VAL A 168 12.51 -4.16 -9.03
N LEU A 169 11.46 -4.73 -8.44
CA LEU A 169 10.12 -4.20 -8.42
C LEU A 169 9.69 -3.88 -6.98
N VAL A 170 9.29 -2.65 -6.73
CA VAL A 170 8.73 -2.23 -5.44
C VAL A 170 7.24 -2.06 -5.63
N ASP A 171 6.39 -2.74 -4.86
CA ASP A 171 4.95 -2.43 -4.85
C ASP A 171 4.75 -1.06 -4.23
N GLY A 172 4.26 -0.12 -5.04
CA GLY A 172 4.14 1.28 -4.68
C GLY A 172 5.11 2.22 -5.39
N SER A 173 5.19 3.43 -4.83
CA SER A 173 5.91 4.58 -5.41
C SER A 173 7.37 4.57 -4.96
N LEU A 174 8.31 4.92 -5.85
CA LEU A 174 9.72 5.07 -5.47
C LEU A 174 9.94 6.36 -4.65
N LEU A 175 9.06 7.34 -4.81
CA LEU A 175 9.02 8.54 -3.99
C LEU A 175 8.01 8.38 -2.87
N LEU A 176 8.39 8.77 -1.65
CA LEU A 176 7.45 8.92 -0.56
C LEU A 176 6.29 9.86 -0.94
N ASN A 177 5.10 9.54 -0.46
CA ASN A 177 3.93 10.38 -0.69
C ASN A 177 4.10 11.72 0.05
N PHE A 178 3.83 12.84 -0.64
CA PHE A 178 3.99 14.17 -0.04
C PHE A 178 3.09 14.40 1.17
N TRP A 179 1.98 13.66 1.31
CA TRP A 179 1.14 13.72 2.50
C TRP A 179 1.86 13.21 3.76
N LEU A 180 2.85 12.35 3.62
CA LEU A 180 3.68 11.86 4.72
C LEU A 180 4.74 12.86 5.16
N SER A 181 4.95 13.95 4.41
CA SER A 181 5.90 14.99 4.80
C SER A 181 5.49 15.61 6.15
N PRO A 182 6.46 15.85 7.06
CA PRO A 182 6.17 16.47 8.34
C PRO A 182 5.51 17.85 8.18
N SER A 183 4.40 18.05 8.90
CA SER A 183 3.77 19.35 9.15
C SER A 183 4.42 20.06 10.34
N PRO A 184 4.20 21.38 10.53
CA PRO A 184 4.71 22.12 11.69
C PRO A 184 4.34 21.49 13.05
N ASP A 185 3.18 20.83 13.11
CA ASP A 185 2.66 20.18 14.33
C ASP A 185 3.13 18.72 14.49
N SER A 186 4.06 18.24 13.65
CA SER A 186 4.55 16.86 13.75
C SER A 186 5.38 16.66 15.00
N THR A 187 5.23 15.50 15.63
CA THR A 187 6.06 15.07 16.77
C THR A 187 7.53 14.95 16.33
N LYS A 188 8.45 15.02 17.30
CA LYS A 188 9.89 14.82 17.03
C LYS A 188 10.14 13.44 16.43
N ASP A 189 9.49 12.43 16.97
CA ASP A 189 9.64 11.05 16.53
C ASP A 189 9.13 10.89 15.09
N TYR A 190 7.99 11.48 14.73
CA TYR A 190 7.50 11.46 13.34
C TYR A 190 8.52 12.08 12.37
N ILE A 191 9.13 13.21 12.75
CA ILE A 191 10.15 13.88 11.92
C ILE A 191 11.39 12.99 11.76
N GLU A 192 11.80 12.30 12.81
CA GLU A 192 12.94 11.38 12.79
C GLU A 192 12.64 10.14 11.94
N ASP A 193 11.47 9.53 12.13
CA ASP A 193 10.99 8.39 11.34
C ASP A 193 10.90 8.75 9.85
N PHE A 194 10.46 9.98 9.53
CA PHE A 194 10.42 10.46 8.15
C PHE A 194 11.81 10.58 7.54
N LYS A 195 12.78 11.12 8.29
CA LYS A 195 14.16 11.22 7.82
C LYS A 195 14.77 9.84 7.64
N ARG A 196 14.56 8.93 8.58
CA ARG A 196 15.09 7.56 8.52
C ARG A 196 14.54 6.82 7.30
N THR A 197 13.22 6.87 7.09
CA THR A 197 12.58 6.30 5.90
C THR A 197 13.11 6.89 4.61
N LEU A 198 13.28 8.22 4.55
CA LEU A 198 13.85 8.91 3.41
C LEU A 198 15.28 8.45 3.11
N LEU A 199 16.09 8.28 4.15
CA LEU A 199 17.46 7.75 4.02
C LEU A 199 17.47 6.29 3.53
N SER A 200 16.62 5.42 4.06
CA SER A 200 16.51 4.02 3.58
C SER A 200 16.09 3.96 2.11
N SER A 201 15.17 4.83 1.68
CA SER A 201 14.77 4.95 0.27
C SER A 201 15.92 5.43 -0.62
N ILE A 202 16.66 6.45 -0.19
CA ILE A 202 17.84 6.96 -0.90
C ILE A 202 18.92 5.87 -0.98
N SER A 203 19.15 5.12 0.11
CA SER A 203 20.12 4.03 0.19
C SER A 203 19.82 2.98 -0.88
N LEU A 204 18.59 2.46 -0.93
CA LEU A 204 18.16 1.48 -1.93
C LEU A 204 18.35 2.00 -3.36
N LEU A 205 17.87 3.22 -3.66
CA LEU A 205 17.96 3.80 -4.99
C LEU A 205 19.42 4.00 -5.43
N HIS A 206 20.28 4.46 -4.51
CA HIS A 206 21.69 4.66 -4.75
C HIS A 206 22.43 3.31 -4.91
N TYR A 207 22.10 2.32 -4.09
CA TYR A 207 22.67 0.97 -4.17
C TYR A 207 22.39 0.33 -5.53
N CYS A 208 21.12 0.32 -5.95
CA CYS A 208 20.73 -0.19 -7.27
C CYS A 208 21.43 0.57 -8.41
N TYR A 209 21.58 1.89 -8.28
CA TYR A 209 22.32 2.70 -9.25
C TYR A 209 23.80 2.30 -9.34
N GLU A 210 24.52 2.20 -8.22
CA GLU A 210 25.94 1.84 -8.21
C GLU A 210 26.18 0.41 -8.72
N LYS A 211 25.22 -0.49 -8.52
CA LYS A 211 25.25 -1.86 -9.05
C LYS A 211 24.71 -1.99 -10.47
N ASN A 212 24.19 -0.92 -11.07
CA ASN A 212 23.54 -0.92 -12.37
C ASN A 212 22.38 -1.95 -12.47
N ILE A 213 21.64 -2.12 -11.37
CA ILE A 213 20.45 -2.96 -11.28
C ILE A 213 19.22 -2.06 -11.47
N PRO A 214 18.39 -2.26 -12.50
CA PRO A 214 17.21 -1.44 -12.72
C PRO A 214 16.16 -1.67 -11.63
N ILE A 215 15.62 -0.57 -11.12
CA ILE A 215 14.53 -0.56 -10.13
C ILE A 215 13.32 0.18 -10.68
N ALA A 216 12.12 -0.38 -10.46
CA ALA A 216 10.86 0.25 -10.79
C ALA A 216 9.84 0.15 -9.66
N GLY A 217 9.15 1.25 -9.37
CA GLY A 217 7.96 1.26 -8.52
C GLY A 217 6.73 0.89 -9.33
N PHE A 218 5.98 -0.14 -8.93
CA PHE A 218 4.75 -0.58 -9.55
C PHE A 218 3.55 -0.03 -8.78
N VAL A 219 2.86 0.98 -9.34
CA VAL A 219 1.78 1.69 -8.63
C VAL A 219 0.41 1.26 -9.14
N LYS A 220 -0.26 0.40 -8.35
CA LYS A 220 -1.63 -0.12 -8.59
C LYS A 220 -2.68 0.99 -8.64
N ARG A 221 -2.60 1.96 -7.72
CA ARG A 221 -3.65 2.97 -7.48
C ARG A 221 -3.08 4.38 -7.53
N THR A 222 -3.12 5.05 -8.68
CA THR A 222 -2.71 6.45 -8.78
C THR A 222 -3.89 7.41 -8.86
N ARG A 223 -3.83 8.45 -8.01
CA ARG A 223 -4.71 9.63 -8.07
C ARG A 223 -4.03 10.83 -8.74
N ILE A 224 -2.84 10.64 -9.30
CA ILE A 224 -2.05 11.72 -9.90
C ILE A 224 -2.67 12.14 -11.23
N ASN A 225 -2.54 13.43 -11.52
CA ASN A 225 -3.01 14.09 -12.74
C ASN A 225 -1.89 14.89 -13.42
N HIS A 226 -0.64 14.41 -13.37
CA HIS A 226 0.53 15.13 -13.83
C HIS A 226 0.52 15.28 -15.36
N MET A 227 0.26 14.19 -16.07
CA MET A 227 0.16 14.20 -17.53
C MET A 227 -1.09 14.97 -17.99
N CYS A 228 -2.22 14.82 -17.30
CA CYS A 228 -3.42 15.61 -17.56
C CYS A 228 -3.17 17.12 -17.40
N ARG A 229 -2.47 17.54 -16.33
CA ARG A 229 -2.09 18.96 -16.14
C ARG A 229 -1.20 19.47 -17.28
N LYS A 230 -0.22 18.68 -17.74
CA LYS A 230 0.64 19.04 -18.89
C LYS A 230 -0.19 19.25 -20.16
N LEU A 231 -1.21 18.43 -20.37
CA LEU A 231 -2.14 18.53 -21.48
C LEU A 231 -3.22 19.62 -21.26
N ARG A 232 -3.12 20.42 -20.20
CA ARG A 232 -4.07 21.48 -19.78
C ARG A 232 -5.48 20.94 -19.50
N VAL A 233 -5.55 19.73 -18.98
CA VAL A 233 -6.77 19.03 -18.59
C VAL A 233 -6.86 19.03 -17.07
N SER A 234 -7.73 19.86 -16.53
CA SER A 234 -8.00 19.88 -15.10
C SER A 234 -9.00 18.77 -14.72
N LYS A 235 -8.90 18.27 -13.49
CA LYS A 235 -9.85 17.31 -12.89
C LYS A 235 -9.97 15.94 -13.57
N LEU A 236 -8.95 15.49 -14.31
CA LEU A 236 -8.86 14.12 -14.85
C LEU A 236 -7.67 13.38 -14.21
N ARG A 237 -7.86 12.11 -13.83
CA ARG A 237 -6.75 11.25 -13.38
C ARG A 237 -5.98 10.74 -14.59
N ASP A 238 -4.66 10.62 -14.48
CA ASP A 238 -3.82 10.13 -15.57
C ASP A 238 -4.23 8.72 -16.00
N THR A 239 -4.54 7.81 -15.06
CA THR A 239 -5.02 6.45 -15.36
C THR A 239 -6.33 6.42 -16.14
N ALA A 240 -7.28 7.30 -15.82
CA ALA A 240 -8.54 7.37 -16.53
C ALA A 240 -8.35 7.81 -17.99
N LEU A 241 -7.32 8.62 -18.26
CA LEU A 241 -6.91 9.02 -19.60
C LEU A 241 -6.15 7.91 -20.32
N MET A 242 -5.18 7.30 -19.65
CA MET A 242 -4.37 6.21 -20.21
C MET A 242 -5.22 4.99 -20.55
N ASP A 243 -6.28 4.72 -19.79
CA ASP A 243 -7.24 3.65 -20.06
C ASP A 243 -7.91 3.78 -21.45
N LEU A 244 -8.05 5.01 -21.96
CA LEU A 244 -8.56 5.24 -23.31
C LEU A 244 -7.49 5.14 -24.41
N ILE A 245 -6.22 5.29 -24.04
CA ILE A 245 -5.11 5.44 -24.99
C ILE A 245 -4.38 4.11 -25.19
N LEU A 246 -4.13 3.37 -24.10
CA LEU A 246 -3.29 2.18 -24.11
C LEU A 246 -4.12 0.92 -24.38
N GLY A 247 -3.73 0.21 -25.42
CA GLY A 247 -4.09 -1.19 -25.65
C GLY A 247 -3.27 -2.15 -24.78
N LEU A 248 -3.65 -3.43 -24.79
CA LEU A 248 -2.94 -4.47 -24.04
C LEU A 248 -1.48 -4.60 -24.50
N GLY A 249 -0.55 -4.62 -23.54
CA GLY A 249 0.90 -4.65 -23.77
C GLY A 249 1.48 -3.29 -24.20
N GLU A 250 0.68 -2.22 -24.29
CA GLU A 250 1.18 -0.90 -24.64
C GLU A 250 1.60 -0.10 -23.41
N TYR A 251 2.65 0.71 -23.58
CA TYR A 251 3.13 1.62 -22.56
C TYR A 251 3.53 2.98 -23.11
N THR A 252 3.45 4.00 -22.26
CA THR A 252 3.89 5.36 -22.60
C THR A 252 5.38 5.52 -22.38
N VAL A 253 6.07 6.20 -23.29
CA VAL A 253 7.47 6.57 -23.05
C VAL A 253 7.51 7.90 -22.29
N PRO A 254 8.11 7.96 -21.10
CA PRO A 254 8.16 9.18 -20.31
C PRO A 254 9.06 10.24 -20.95
N GLU A 255 8.71 11.52 -20.76
CA GLU A 255 9.46 12.66 -21.32
C GLU A 255 10.10 13.54 -20.25
N GLU A 256 9.48 13.63 -19.06
CA GLU A 256 9.90 14.54 -18.00
C GLU A 256 9.93 13.83 -16.65
N ALA A 257 10.92 14.18 -15.84
CA ALA A 257 10.99 13.73 -14.47
C ALA A 257 9.94 14.44 -13.62
N MET A 258 9.42 13.73 -12.62
CA MET A 258 8.56 14.28 -11.59
C MET A 258 9.29 15.42 -10.85
N LYS A 259 8.51 16.43 -10.48
CA LYS A 259 8.97 17.60 -9.73
C LYS A 259 8.12 17.76 -8.48
N GLY A 260 8.70 18.30 -7.43
CA GLY A 260 7.96 18.61 -6.21
C GLY A 260 8.86 18.69 -5.01
N ARG A 261 8.26 19.05 -3.87
CA ARG A 261 8.96 19.17 -2.59
C ARG A 261 9.69 17.88 -2.23
N ILE A 262 9.02 16.72 -2.35
CA ILE A 262 9.62 15.44 -1.97
C ILE A 262 10.89 15.12 -2.77
N VAL A 263 10.88 15.34 -4.10
CA VAL A 263 12.06 15.13 -4.95
C VAL A 263 13.24 16.00 -4.50
N ASN A 264 12.96 17.23 -4.07
CA ASN A 264 14.00 18.11 -3.55
C ASN A 264 14.54 17.65 -2.19
N GLU A 265 13.70 17.08 -1.31
CA GLU A 265 14.16 16.49 -0.05
C GLU A 265 15.09 15.29 -0.32
N TYR A 266 14.75 14.40 -1.27
CA TYR A 266 15.62 13.29 -1.68
C TYR A 266 17.00 13.79 -2.12
N ARG A 267 17.04 14.83 -2.97
CA ARG A 267 18.29 15.41 -3.45
C ARG A 267 19.11 16.03 -2.33
N LYS A 268 18.46 16.80 -1.47
CA LYS A 268 19.11 17.48 -0.34
C LYS A 268 19.69 16.50 0.67
N GLU A 269 18.96 15.44 1.02
CA GLU A 269 19.49 14.42 1.93
C GLU A 269 20.60 13.59 1.28
N ALA A 270 20.49 13.25 -0.02
CA ALA A 270 21.57 12.59 -0.76
C ALA A 270 22.86 13.45 -0.84
N GLU A 271 22.73 14.77 -0.97
CA GLU A 271 23.86 15.71 -0.94
C GLU A 271 24.56 15.69 0.43
N LYS A 272 23.80 15.62 1.53
CA LYS A 272 24.37 15.52 2.88
C LYS A 272 25.11 14.20 3.12
N LEU A 273 24.74 13.13 2.42
CA LEU A 273 25.47 11.87 2.42
C LEU A 273 26.78 11.93 1.61
N GLY A 274 27.12 13.08 1.02
CA GLY A 274 28.35 13.27 0.25
C GLY A 274 28.29 12.69 -1.16
N ILE A 275 27.10 12.33 -1.66
CA ILE A 275 26.93 11.78 -3.01
C ILE A 275 27.10 12.93 -4.03
N PRO A 276 27.94 12.77 -5.08
CA PRO A 276 28.11 13.80 -6.09
C PRO A 276 26.80 14.18 -6.78
N GLY A 277 26.50 15.48 -6.91
CA GLY A 277 25.23 15.97 -7.48
C GLY A 277 24.87 15.40 -8.86
N ARG A 278 25.87 15.12 -9.71
CA ARG A 278 25.64 14.45 -11.00
C ARG A 278 25.07 13.04 -10.85
N LYS A 279 25.56 12.26 -9.87
CA LYS A 279 25.04 10.92 -9.54
C LYS A 279 23.65 11.01 -8.91
N ILE A 280 23.43 11.97 -8.00
CA ILE A 280 22.12 12.20 -7.36
C ILE A 280 21.02 12.35 -8.41
N LEU A 281 21.26 13.11 -9.47
CA LEU A 281 20.26 13.31 -10.53
C LEU A 281 19.89 12.03 -11.28
N GLU A 282 20.77 11.03 -11.34
CA GLU A 282 20.51 9.77 -12.05
C GLU A 282 19.49 8.90 -11.31
N PHE A 283 19.57 8.80 -9.98
CA PHE A 283 18.66 7.94 -9.21
C PHE A 283 17.49 8.69 -8.54
N THR A 284 17.56 10.02 -8.35
CA THR A 284 16.46 10.81 -7.76
C THR A 284 15.52 11.45 -8.79
N SER A 285 15.91 11.51 -10.07
CA SER A 285 15.03 12.02 -11.12
C SER A 285 14.11 10.90 -11.58
N ILE A 286 12.97 10.75 -10.90
CA ILE A 286 12.00 9.69 -11.18
C ILE A 286 11.04 10.10 -12.30
N TYR A 287 10.84 9.22 -13.26
CA TYR A 287 9.95 9.35 -14.40
C TYR A 287 8.74 8.43 -14.24
N SER A 288 7.59 8.81 -14.79
CA SER A 288 6.39 7.99 -14.79
C SER A 288 6.07 7.48 -16.19
N SER A 289 6.07 6.16 -16.36
CA SER A 289 5.48 5.47 -17.51
C SER A 289 4.14 4.86 -17.08
N TYR A 290 3.22 4.65 -18.03
CA TYR A 290 1.98 3.93 -17.82
C TYR A 290 1.95 2.73 -18.74
N ILE A 291 1.55 1.56 -18.24
CA ILE A 291 1.49 0.30 -19.00
C ILE A 291 0.15 -0.39 -18.77
N ARG A 292 -0.42 -0.99 -19.81
CA ARG A 292 -1.59 -1.87 -19.68
C ARG A 292 -1.16 -3.32 -19.86
N THR A 293 -1.29 -4.09 -18.80
CA THR A 293 -0.80 -5.49 -18.74
C THR A 293 -1.90 -6.53 -18.63
N GLY A 294 -3.13 -6.13 -18.29
CA GLY A 294 -4.30 -7.00 -18.26
C GLY A 294 -5.59 -6.27 -18.66
N PHE A 295 -6.72 -6.85 -18.29
CA PHE A 295 -8.05 -6.26 -18.59
C PHE A 295 -8.42 -5.09 -17.68
N THR A 296 -7.67 -4.89 -16.60
CA THR A 296 -7.84 -3.79 -15.66
C THR A 296 -7.33 -2.45 -16.21
N THR A 297 -7.46 -1.39 -15.42
CA THR A 297 -6.94 -0.07 -15.75
C THR A 297 -5.42 -0.09 -15.86
N PRO A 298 -4.80 0.75 -16.71
CA PRO A 298 -3.34 0.82 -16.80
C PRO A 298 -2.66 1.15 -15.46
N PHE A 299 -1.49 0.56 -15.25
CA PHE A 299 -0.65 0.76 -14.09
C PHE A 299 0.38 1.85 -14.34
N ARG A 300 0.87 2.50 -13.29
CA ARG A 300 1.99 3.44 -13.37
C ARG A 300 3.28 2.75 -12.94
N LEU A 301 4.30 2.87 -13.77
CA LEU A 301 5.68 2.52 -13.45
C LEU A 301 6.46 3.80 -13.10
N GLU A 302 7.14 3.78 -11.96
CA GLU A 302 8.08 4.83 -11.56
C GLU A 302 9.51 4.35 -11.74
N LEU A 303 10.33 5.13 -12.43
CA LEU A 303 11.66 4.71 -12.88
C LEU A 303 12.66 5.83 -12.65
N PRO A 304 13.82 5.57 -12.03
CA PRO A 304 14.90 6.54 -12.03
C PRO A 304 15.43 6.80 -13.45
N LYS A 305 16.11 7.94 -13.64
CA LYS A 305 16.64 8.36 -14.94
C LYS A 305 17.57 7.30 -15.56
N TYR A 306 18.45 6.70 -14.77
CA TYR A 306 19.39 5.69 -15.26
C TYR A 306 18.70 4.41 -15.78
N CYS A 307 17.43 4.17 -15.42
CA CYS A 307 16.65 3.03 -15.90
C CYS A 307 15.93 3.29 -17.23
N LEU A 308 15.92 4.53 -17.75
CA LEU A 308 15.14 4.89 -18.95
C LEU A 308 15.58 4.15 -20.22
N ASN A 309 16.89 3.86 -20.35
CA ASN A 309 17.43 3.08 -21.46
C ASN A 309 17.00 1.60 -21.42
N ARG A 310 16.56 1.11 -20.25
CA ARG A 310 16.05 -0.26 -20.01
C ARG A 310 14.53 -0.32 -19.84
N LEU A 311 13.82 0.76 -20.14
CA LEU A 311 12.36 0.81 -20.07
C LEU A 311 11.69 -0.33 -20.86
N ASP A 312 12.19 -0.62 -22.07
CA ASP A 312 11.63 -1.66 -22.92
C ASP A 312 11.77 -3.06 -22.27
N GLU A 313 12.87 -3.33 -21.55
CA GLU A 313 13.09 -4.58 -20.80
C GLU A 313 12.20 -4.66 -19.55
N ILE A 314 12.07 -3.56 -18.81
CA ILE A 314 11.22 -3.50 -17.61
C ILE A 314 9.76 -3.72 -18.02
N CYS A 315 9.29 -3.06 -19.08
CA CYS A 315 7.93 -3.25 -19.60
C CYS A 315 7.71 -4.67 -20.13
N LYS A 316 8.71 -5.28 -20.79
CA LYS A 316 8.67 -6.69 -21.22
C LYS A 316 8.50 -7.62 -20.01
N MET A 317 9.28 -7.41 -18.94
CA MET A 317 9.20 -8.20 -17.70
C MET A 317 7.84 -8.04 -17.04
N VAL A 318 7.41 -6.82 -16.76
CA VAL A 318 6.14 -6.52 -16.11
C VAL A 318 4.98 -7.11 -16.93
N PHE A 319 4.97 -6.93 -18.25
CA PHE A 319 3.90 -7.45 -19.10
C PHE A 319 3.87 -8.98 -19.16
N THR A 320 5.03 -9.63 -19.30
CA THR A 320 5.09 -11.08 -19.45
C THR A 320 4.70 -11.80 -18.16
N THR A 321 5.09 -11.27 -17.00
CA THR A 321 4.80 -11.91 -15.71
C THR A 321 3.48 -11.42 -15.08
N SER A 322 2.69 -10.60 -15.78
CA SER A 322 1.40 -10.14 -15.26
C SER A 322 0.30 -11.18 -15.43
N GLU A 323 -0.47 -11.42 -14.37
CA GLU A 323 -1.69 -12.22 -14.46
C GLU A 323 -2.73 -11.51 -15.33
N GLU A 324 -3.41 -12.21 -16.23
CA GLU A 324 -4.30 -11.60 -17.21
C GLU A 324 -5.51 -10.89 -16.56
N GLU A 325 -6.07 -11.49 -15.51
CA GLU A 325 -7.24 -10.98 -14.79
C GLU A 325 -6.93 -9.71 -14.00
N SER A 326 -5.85 -9.72 -13.21
CA SER A 326 -5.48 -8.60 -12.34
C SER A 326 -4.63 -7.56 -13.08
N GLY A 327 -3.84 -7.98 -14.07
CA GLY A 327 -2.79 -7.22 -14.73
C GLY A 327 -1.57 -6.96 -13.83
N ILE A 328 -1.45 -7.62 -12.69
CA ILE A 328 -0.37 -7.40 -11.73
C ILE A 328 0.74 -8.45 -11.97
N PRO A 329 2.03 -8.05 -12.00
CA PRO A 329 3.14 -8.98 -12.06
C PRO A 329 3.10 -10.01 -10.93
N PHE A 330 3.33 -11.28 -11.24
CA PHE A 330 3.36 -12.40 -10.32
C PHE A 330 4.17 -12.10 -9.05
N SER A 331 5.37 -11.56 -9.21
CA SER A 331 6.25 -11.26 -8.09
C SER A 331 5.70 -10.18 -7.15
N ILE A 332 4.98 -9.18 -7.69
CA ILE A 332 4.27 -8.16 -6.89
C ILE A 332 3.04 -8.77 -6.21
N SER A 333 2.29 -9.62 -6.92
CA SER A 333 1.11 -10.33 -6.39
C SER A 333 1.49 -11.19 -5.18
N GLU A 334 2.58 -11.95 -5.30
CA GLU A 334 3.08 -12.80 -4.22
C GLU A 334 3.66 -11.99 -3.05
N ALA A 335 4.36 -10.89 -3.32
CA ALA A 335 4.87 -10.01 -2.26
C ALA A 335 3.70 -9.46 -1.42
N ASP A 336 2.67 -8.90 -2.07
CA ASP A 336 1.42 -8.41 -1.45
C ASP A 336 0.69 -9.50 -0.66
N ARG A 337 0.62 -10.73 -1.22
CA ARG A 337 0.01 -11.87 -0.53
C ARG A 337 0.74 -12.24 0.76
N LEU A 338 2.07 -12.19 0.76
CA LEU A 338 2.91 -12.58 1.90
C LEU A 338 2.98 -11.51 3.00
N THR A 339 2.84 -10.24 2.67
CA THR A 339 2.90 -9.09 3.60
C THR A 339 1.56 -8.69 4.19
N LYS A 340 0.46 -9.22 3.65
CA LYS A 340 -0.89 -8.81 4.01
C LYS A 340 -1.17 -8.93 5.51
N VAL A 341 -1.11 -7.80 6.21
CA VAL A 341 -1.51 -7.68 7.61
C VAL A 341 -3.03 -7.49 7.67
N THR A 342 -3.78 -8.59 7.79
CA THR A 342 -5.24 -8.53 7.83
C THR A 342 -5.77 -8.05 9.19
N THR A 343 -7.04 -7.62 9.22
CA THR A 343 -7.73 -7.28 10.48
C THR A 343 -7.82 -8.47 11.43
N ASN A 344 -7.85 -9.70 10.91
CA ASN A 344 -7.77 -10.90 11.74
C ASN A 344 -6.43 -11.01 12.47
N ILE A 345 -5.31 -10.77 11.79
CA ILE A 345 -3.97 -10.80 12.42
C ILE A 345 -3.89 -9.72 13.49
N SER A 346 -4.37 -8.51 13.17
CA SER A 346 -4.45 -7.40 14.10
C SER A 346 -5.27 -7.75 15.36
N ASN A 347 -6.47 -8.34 15.16
CA ASN A 347 -7.34 -8.79 16.25
C ASN A 347 -6.71 -9.91 17.10
N ILE A 348 -6.06 -10.90 16.47
CA ILE A 348 -5.35 -11.97 17.19
C ILE A 348 -4.25 -11.36 18.06
N ARG A 349 -3.46 -10.43 17.52
CA ARG A 349 -2.42 -9.74 18.29
C ARG A 349 -3.01 -8.96 19.46
N THR A 350 -4.10 -8.23 19.26
CA THR A 350 -4.78 -7.50 20.32
C THR A 350 -5.28 -8.45 21.42
N LEU A 351 -5.90 -9.58 21.05
CA LEU A 351 -6.31 -10.61 22.02
C LEU A 351 -5.14 -11.21 22.79
N MET A 352 -3.99 -11.40 22.14
CA MET A 352 -2.76 -11.84 22.82
C MET A 352 -2.24 -10.80 23.82
N ILE A 353 -2.30 -9.50 23.48
CA ILE A 353 -1.94 -8.41 24.39
C ILE A 353 -2.86 -8.45 25.62
N TYR A 354 -4.17 -8.58 25.42
CA TYR A 354 -5.14 -8.75 26.51
C TYR A 354 -4.84 -9.97 27.38
N SER A 355 -4.58 -11.13 26.78
CA SER A 355 -4.27 -12.35 27.53
C SER A 355 -3.04 -12.18 28.40
N LYS A 356 -1.98 -11.54 27.87
CA LYS A 356 -0.76 -11.25 28.62
C LYS A 356 -1.00 -10.24 29.74
N ALA A 357 -1.84 -9.22 29.51
CA ALA A 357 -2.21 -8.26 30.55
C ALA A 357 -3.02 -8.92 31.69
N LEU A 358 -3.92 -9.86 31.37
CA LEU A 358 -4.63 -10.64 32.39
C LEU A 358 -3.67 -11.47 33.26
N ASP A 359 -2.61 -12.03 32.69
CA ASP A 359 -1.59 -12.73 33.47
C ASP A 359 -0.86 -11.79 34.44
N LEU A 360 -0.62 -10.52 34.07
CA LEU A 360 -0.06 -9.51 34.97
C LEU A 360 -1.01 -9.19 36.12
N VAL A 361 -2.31 -9.09 35.84
CA VAL A 361 -3.31 -8.91 36.90
C VAL A 361 -3.34 -10.09 37.86
N ARG A 362 -3.26 -11.32 37.34
CA ARG A 362 -3.20 -12.53 38.19
C ARG A 362 -1.96 -12.58 39.09
N LYS A 363 -0.86 -11.97 38.65
CA LYS A 363 0.38 -11.83 39.44
C LYS A 363 0.35 -10.65 40.41
N GLY A 364 -0.68 -9.81 40.38
CA GLY A 364 -0.78 -8.59 41.17
C GLY A 364 0.13 -7.47 40.69
N GLU A 365 0.62 -7.54 39.44
CA GLU A 365 1.45 -6.49 38.81
C GLU A 365 0.60 -5.41 38.14
N MET A 366 -0.69 -5.68 37.91
CA MET A 366 -1.70 -4.75 37.41
C MET A 366 -3.00 -4.95 38.18
N GLU A 367 -3.81 -3.90 38.30
CA GLU A 367 -5.17 -4.01 38.81
C GLU A 367 -6.15 -4.31 37.68
N MET A 368 -7.28 -4.97 37.98
CA MET A 368 -8.31 -5.25 36.98
C MET A 368 -8.84 -3.98 36.27
N GLN A 369 -8.78 -2.83 36.93
CA GLN A 369 -9.23 -1.54 36.39
C GLN A 369 -8.29 -1.01 35.30
N ASP A 370 -7.00 -1.36 35.35
CA ASP A 370 -5.98 -0.92 34.40
C ASP A 370 -6.18 -1.52 33.00
N LEU A 371 -6.93 -2.63 32.88
CA LEU A 371 -7.29 -3.24 31.59
C LEU A 371 -8.13 -2.31 30.71
N THR A 372 -8.69 -1.24 31.26
CA THR A 372 -9.41 -0.21 30.50
C THR A 372 -8.50 0.50 29.50
N LEU A 373 -7.18 0.55 29.75
CA LEU A 373 -6.18 1.06 28.80
C LEU A 373 -6.23 0.33 27.46
N LEU A 374 -6.55 -0.97 27.51
CA LEU A 374 -6.58 -1.80 26.31
C LEU A 374 -7.91 -1.73 25.56
N ALA A 375 -8.93 -1.05 26.08
CA ALA A 375 -10.23 -0.96 25.41
C ALA A 375 -10.09 -0.31 24.03
N LEU A 376 -10.74 -0.86 23.01
CA LEU A 376 -10.76 -0.26 21.68
C LEU A 376 -11.39 1.14 21.71
N GLN A 377 -10.90 2.04 20.86
CA GLN A 377 -11.52 3.35 20.66
C GLN A 377 -12.91 3.20 19.99
N HIS A 378 -13.82 4.15 20.24
CA HIS A 378 -15.18 4.10 19.70
C HIS A 378 -15.16 4.07 18.15
N GLY A 379 -15.71 3.00 17.56
CA GLY A 379 -15.82 2.83 16.10
C GLY A 379 -14.91 1.74 15.53
N GLU A 380 -13.94 1.23 16.30
CA GLU A 380 -13.09 0.09 15.91
C GLU A 380 -13.88 -1.24 16.00
N PRO A 381 -14.12 -1.94 14.87
CA PRO A 381 -14.89 -3.18 14.89
C PRO A 381 -13.96 -4.38 15.10
N TRP A 382 -14.29 -5.22 16.08
CA TRP A 382 -13.77 -6.58 16.09
C TRP A 382 -14.32 -7.35 14.88
N THR A 383 -13.42 -7.87 14.06
CA THR A 383 -13.74 -8.73 12.91
C THR A 383 -12.92 -9.99 13.02
N LEU A 384 -13.52 -11.05 13.58
CA LEU A 384 -12.88 -12.36 13.73
C LEU A 384 -13.35 -13.37 12.67
N THR A 385 -14.11 -12.92 11.67
CA THR A 385 -14.69 -13.79 10.63
C THR A 385 -14.17 -13.43 9.25
N ASP A 386 -13.14 -14.14 8.80
CA ASP A 386 -12.75 -14.16 7.39
C ASP A 386 -13.73 -15.05 6.60
N ARG A 387 -14.88 -14.50 6.21
CA ARG A 387 -15.84 -15.25 5.38
C ARG A 387 -15.22 -15.66 4.04
N GLY A 388 -14.18 -14.96 3.57
CA GLY A 388 -13.44 -15.28 2.34
C GLY A 388 -12.62 -16.56 2.48
N TYR A 389 -11.83 -16.68 3.56
CA TYR A 389 -10.93 -17.83 3.79
C TYR A 389 -11.68 -19.13 4.14
N ILE A 390 -12.81 -19.03 4.86
CA ILE A 390 -13.67 -20.21 5.11
C ILE A 390 -14.33 -20.69 3.81
N SER A 391 -14.66 -19.78 2.89
CA SER A 391 -15.29 -20.15 1.61
C SER A 391 -14.34 -20.88 0.65
N SER A 392 -13.02 -20.61 0.71
CA SER A 392 -12.03 -21.35 -0.07
C SER A 392 -11.78 -22.75 0.53
N ILE A 393 -11.70 -22.86 1.86
CA ILE A 393 -11.55 -24.14 2.56
C ILE A 393 -12.79 -25.03 2.40
N MET A 394 -13.99 -24.45 2.38
CA MET A 394 -15.24 -25.20 2.18
C MET A 394 -15.48 -25.62 0.72
N LYS A 395 -14.73 -25.06 -0.24
CA LYS A 395 -14.76 -25.52 -1.64
C LYS A 395 -13.79 -26.68 -1.89
N GLU A 396 -12.67 -26.74 -1.17
CA GLU A 396 -11.71 -27.86 -1.26
C GLU A 396 -12.13 -29.10 -0.45
N GLY A 397 -13.13 -28.99 0.42
CA GLY A 397 -13.71 -30.12 1.18
C GLY A 397 -14.86 -30.85 0.49
N LYS A 398 -15.11 -30.60 -0.79
CA LYS A 398 -16.12 -31.30 -1.60
C LYS A 398 -15.53 -31.75 -2.94
N GLU A 399 -14.57 -32.66 -2.87
CA GLU A 399 -14.38 -33.70 -3.89
C GLU A 399 -14.41 -35.08 -3.22
#